data_AF-A0A2N1MBI3-F1
#
_entry.id   AF-A0A2N1MBI3-F1
#
_cell.length_a   1.000
_cell.length_b   1.000
_cell.length_c   1.000
_cell.angle_alpha   90.00
_cell.angle_beta   90.00
_cell.angle_gamma   90.00
#
_symmetry.space_group_name_H-M   'P 1'
#
loop_
_entity.id
_entity.type
_entity.pdbx_description
1 polymer ?
#
loop_
_entity_poly.entity_id
_entity_poly.type
_entity_poly.pdbx_seq_one_letter_code
_entity_poly.pdbx_strand_id
1 'polypeptide(L)'
;GHSLHEFIDGDEPLRPVIDFDLPIETLNAITPALSGGQAKNSLCCAFRDTCLEIFPEWDKETLTIAESSDEKKISLHVSTFGMRLPNIAQVAMFTELVRKKLPTALQGNSIIDNIANKCSFSLRMLGSPKYNEKTGEHIHVKKAIRPKDGTIFDFMIRPPNDESEVIKNSPLLVVPKAKMEGCPSTNNVTTDAEFELHRRV
;
A
#
# COMPACT_ATOMS: atom_id res chain seq x y z
N GLY A 1 21.19 11.13 1.28
CA GLY A 1 20.52 9.97 0.65
C GLY A 1 19.44 10.51 -0.27
N HIS A 2 18.90 9.73 -1.19
CA HIS A 2 17.71 10.16 -1.93
C HIS A 2 16.52 9.30 -1.47
N SER A 3 15.33 9.89 -1.39
CA SER A 3 14.12 9.17 -1.01
C SER A 3 13.43 8.67 -2.27
N LEU A 4 13.54 7.37 -2.55
CA LEU A 4 12.91 6.78 -3.73
C LEU A 4 11.44 6.47 -3.43
N HIS A 5 10.60 6.78 -4.41
CA HIS A 5 9.17 6.53 -4.36
C HIS A 5 8.73 5.79 -5.63
N GLU A 6 7.87 4.81 -5.46
CA GLU A 6 7.08 4.21 -6.54
C GLU A 6 5.86 5.09 -6.77
N PHE A 7 5.68 5.55 -8.00
CA PHE A 7 4.50 6.30 -8.42
C PHE A 7 3.50 5.34 -9.05
N ILE A 8 2.25 5.39 -8.58
CA ILE A 8 1.15 4.55 -9.00
C ILE A 8 0.07 5.45 -9.60
N ASP A 9 -0.29 5.20 -10.85
CA ASP A 9 -1.35 5.89 -11.59
C ASP A 9 -2.09 4.93 -12.54
N GLY A 10 -3.13 5.41 -13.22
CA GLY A 10 -3.87 4.59 -14.19
C GLY A 10 -4.60 3.39 -13.57
N ASP A 11 -5.22 2.57 -14.43
CA ASP A 11 -6.13 1.49 -14.03
C ASP A 11 -5.47 0.09 -14.09
N GLU A 12 -4.14 0.03 -14.15
CA GLU A 12 -3.42 -1.25 -14.25
C GLU A 12 -3.45 -2.04 -12.93
N PRO A 13 -3.46 -3.39 -12.99
CA PRO A 13 -3.44 -4.24 -11.83
C PRO A 13 -2.27 -3.96 -10.91
N LEU A 14 -2.52 -4.07 -9.61
CA LEU A 14 -1.54 -3.77 -8.58
C LEU A 14 -1.79 -4.56 -7.32
N ARG A 15 -0.74 -4.77 -6.52
CA ARG A 15 -0.83 -5.49 -5.26
C ARG A 15 -1.67 -4.71 -4.24
N PRO A 16 -2.48 -5.39 -3.41
CA PRO A 16 -3.17 -4.72 -2.32
C PRO A 16 -2.15 -4.15 -1.34
N VAL A 17 -2.38 -2.93 -0.85
CA VAL A 17 -1.48 -2.25 0.09
C VAL A 17 -2.26 -1.46 1.11
N ILE A 18 -1.80 -1.52 2.36
CA ILE A 18 -2.26 -0.67 3.45
C ILE A 18 -1.08 0.14 3.96
N ASP A 19 -1.26 1.46 3.97
CA ASP A 19 -0.40 2.40 4.68
C ASP A 19 -1.03 2.71 6.03
N PHE A 20 -0.37 2.24 7.09
CA PHE A 20 -0.84 2.36 8.47
C PHE A 20 0.06 3.32 9.23
N ASP A 21 -0.51 4.43 9.67
CA ASP A 21 0.18 5.49 10.37
C ASP A 21 -0.60 5.82 11.64
N LEU A 22 -0.22 5.20 12.76
CA LEU A 22 -0.87 5.38 14.06
C LEU A 22 0.00 6.26 14.97
N PRO A 23 -0.41 7.52 15.25
CA PRO A 23 0.27 8.34 16.25
C PRO A 23 0.24 7.68 17.63
N ILE A 24 1.35 7.77 18.37
CA ILE A 24 1.46 7.23 19.74
C ILE A 24 0.47 7.93 20.67
N GLU A 25 0.23 9.22 20.49
CA GLU A 25 -0.81 9.97 21.23
C GLU A 25 -2.21 9.38 21.00
N THR A 26 -2.55 9.06 19.74
CA THR A 26 -3.82 8.42 19.40
C THR A 26 -3.93 7.04 20.02
N LEU A 27 -2.88 6.22 19.94
CA LEU A 27 -2.84 4.90 20.58
C LEU A 27 -3.07 4.99 22.10
N ASN A 28 -2.38 5.92 22.77
CA ASN A 28 -2.47 6.10 24.22
C ASN A 28 -3.84 6.60 24.68
N ALA A 29 -4.61 7.25 23.80
CA ALA A 29 -5.97 7.71 24.08
C ALA A 29 -7.04 6.61 23.95
N ILE A 30 -6.71 5.46 23.34
CA ILE A 30 -7.67 4.35 23.15
C ILE A 30 -8.02 3.72 24.50
N THR A 31 -9.33 3.54 24.74
CA THR A 31 -9.85 2.86 25.93
C THR A 31 -10.78 1.70 25.51
N PRO A 32 -10.59 0.48 26.04
CA PRO A 32 -9.50 0.06 26.93
C PRO A 32 -8.12 0.15 26.24
N ALA A 33 -7.06 0.30 27.04
CA ALA A 33 -5.71 0.51 26.54
C ALA A 33 -5.29 -0.59 25.55
N LEU A 34 -4.70 -0.16 24.43
CA LEU A 34 -4.17 -1.02 23.39
C LEU A 34 -2.66 -0.82 23.31
N SER A 35 -1.88 -1.89 23.30
CA SER A 35 -0.43 -1.79 23.06
C SER A 35 -0.13 -1.63 21.57
N GLY A 36 1.03 -1.04 21.26
CA GLY A 36 1.49 -0.93 19.87
C GLY A 36 1.62 -2.28 19.17
N GLY A 37 2.09 -3.31 19.89
CA GLY A 37 2.16 -4.67 19.36
C GLY A 37 0.78 -5.25 19.02
N GLN A 38 -0.23 -5.02 19.87
CA GLN A 38 -1.60 -5.41 19.58
C GLN A 38 -2.15 -4.69 18.35
N ALA A 39 -1.92 -3.37 18.22
CA ALA A 39 -2.37 -2.61 17.06
C ALA A 39 -1.76 -3.15 15.75
N LYS A 40 -0.45 -3.42 15.72
CA LYS A 40 0.24 -4.03 14.58
C LYS A 40 -0.33 -5.41 14.25
N ASN A 41 -0.53 -6.26 15.26
CA ASN A 41 -1.07 -7.60 15.07
C ASN A 41 -2.51 -7.56 14.53
N SER A 42 -3.36 -6.65 15.04
CA SER A 42 -4.71 -6.45 14.54
C SER A 42 -4.71 -6.08 13.06
N LEU A 43 -3.82 -5.17 12.63
CA LEU A 43 -3.65 -4.83 11.22
C LEU A 43 -3.25 -6.02 10.36
N CYS A 44 -2.20 -6.74 10.76
CA CYS A 44 -1.71 -7.89 10.00
C CYS A 44 -2.78 -9.00 9.89
N CYS A 45 -3.53 -9.26 10.97
CA CYS A 45 -4.64 -10.21 10.95
C CYS A 45 -5.76 -9.73 10.02
N ALA A 46 -6.22 -8.48 10.16
CA ALA A 46 -7.28 -7.93 9.31
C ALA A 46 -6.91 -7.97 7.81
N PHE A 47 -5.66 -7.64 7.48
CA PHE A 47 -5.14 -7.75 6.11
C PHE A 47 -5.18 -9.19 5.62
N ARG A 48 -4.55 -10.12 6.37
CA ARG A 48 -4.45 -11.54 6.01
C ARG A 48 -5.83 -12.18 5.85
N ASP A 49 -6.74 -11.90 6.76
CA ASP A 49 -8.09 -12.46 6.75
C ASP A 49 -8.88 -11.90 5.54
N THR A 50 -8.68 -10.64 5.18
CA THR A 50 -9.26 -10.05 3.95
C THR A 50 -8.70 -10.69 2.69
N CYS A 51 -7.38 -10.95 2.61
CA CYS A 51 -6.77 -11.67 1.50
C CYS A 51 -7.39 -13.06 1.32
N LEU A 52 -7.52 -13.83 2.41
CA LEU A 52 -8.11 -15.18 2.36
C LEU A 52 -9.59 -15.19 1.99
N GLU A 53 -10.36 -14.19 2.41
CA GLU A 53 -11.78 -14.07 2.02
C GLU A 53 -11.96 -13.73 0.54
N ILE A 54 -11.02 -12.97 -0.03
CA ILE A 54 -11.04 -12.56 -1.44
C ILE A 54 -10.45 -13.64 -2.35
N PHE A 55 -9.40 -14.30 -1.88
CA PHE A 55 -8.66 -15.34 -2.60
C PHE A 55 -8.27 -16.46 -1.63
N PRO A 56 -9.12 -17.50 -1.46
CA PRO A 56 -8.88 -18.57 -0.49
C PRO A 56 -7.59 -19.38 -0.69
N GLU A 57 -7.07 -19.42 -1.92
CA GLU A 57 -5.83 -20.11 -2.27
C GLU A 57 -4.58 -19.24 -2.06
N TRP A 58 -4.75 -17.99 -1.59
CA TRP A 58 -3.64 -17.08 -1.34
C TRP A 58 -2.60 -17.66 -0.37
N ASP A 59 -1.34 -17.70 -0.82
CA ASP A 59 -0.22 -18.13 0.00
C ASP A 59 0.18 -17.03 1.01
N LYS A 60 0.01 -17.35 2.28
CA LYS A 60 0.32 -16.47 3.42
C LYS A 60 1.80 -16.12 3.54
N GLU A 61 2.69 -16.93 2.97
CA GLU A 61 4.12 -16.65 2.97
C GLU A 61 4.48 -15.47 2.08
N THR A 62 3.58 -15.10 1.17
CA THR A 62 3.73 -13.93 0.30
C THR A 62 3.36 -12.60 0.97
N LEU A 63 2.99 -12.61 2.26
CA LEU A 63 2.70 -11.41 3.04
C LEU A 63 3.97 -10.57 3.22
N THR A 64 3.88 -9.28 2.88
CA THR A 64 4.96 -8.33 3.07
C THR A 64 4.62 -7.28 4.10
N ILE A 65 5.58 -7.00 4.98
CA ILE A 65 5.47 -6.02 6.06
C ILE A 65 6.76 -5.21 6.05
N ALA A 66 6.65 -3.92 5.80
CA ALA A 66 7.75 -2.97 5.95
C ALA A 66 7.41 -1.98 7.07
N GLU A 67 8.39 -1.72 7.94
CA GLU A 67 8.23 -0.84 9.08
C GLU A 67 9.03 0.44 8.91
N SER A 68 8.40 1.54 9.30
CA SER A 68 9.05 2.83 9.50
C SER A 68 8.49 3.58 10.72
N SER A 69 8.25 2.86 11.81
CA SER A 69 7.85 3.43 13.11
C SER A 69 8.96 4.30 13.73
N ASP A 70 8.57 5.33 14.47
CA ASP A 70 9.44 6.17 15.31
C ASP A 70 8.80 6.39 16.69
N GLU A 71 9.41 7.24 17.53
CA GLU A 71 8.88 7.57 18.86
C GLU A 71 7.50 8.25 18.85
N LYS A 72 7.11 8.85 17.72
CA LYS A 72 5.87 9.63 17.57
C LYS A 72 4.76 8.83 16.92
N LYS A 73 5.08 7.85 16.07
CA LYS A 73 4.09 7.01 15.40
C LYS A 73 4.56 5.59 15.10
N ILE A 74 3.60 4.68 15.11
CA ILE A 74 3.74 3.36 14.49
C ILE A 74 3.42 3.51 13.01
N SER A 75 4.34 3.09 12.15
CA SER A 75 4.18 3.21 10.70
C SER A 75 4.53 1.89 10.01
N LEU A 76 3.54 1.30 9.35
CA LEU A 76 3.65 0.02 8.66
C LEU A 76 3.08 0.12 7.25
N HIS A 77 3.78 -0.50 6.30
CA HIS A 77 3.22 -0.85 5.00
C HIS A 77 2.99 -2.35 4.97
N VAL A 78 1.75 -2.76 4.78
CA VAL A 78 1.37 -4.17 4.66
C VAL A 78 0.89 -4.41 3.24
N SER A 79 1.45 -5.40 2.55
CA SER A 79 1.12 -5.77 1.17
C SER A 79 1.29 -7.28 0.99
N THR A 80 1.13 -7.78 -0.23
CA THR A 80 1.47 -9.14 -0.59
C THR A 80 1.90 -9.22 -2.05
N PHE A 81 2.87 -10.09 -2.33
CA PHE A 81 3.29 -10.41 -3.70
C PHE A 81 2.59 -11.64 -4.29
N GLY A 82 1.64 -12.25 -3.57
CA GLY A 82 0.93 -13.45 -4.01
C GLY A 82 -0.37 -13.19 -4.76
N MET A 83 -0.80 -11.93 -4.87
CA MET A 83 -2.02 -11.56 -5.60
C MET A 83 -1.99 -10.09 -6.02
N ARG A 84 -2.75 -9.79 -7.08
CA ARG A 84 -3.04 -8.43 -7.54
C ARG A 84 -4.54 -8.20 -7.57
N LEU A 85 -4.91 -6.94 -7.37
CA LEU A 85 -6.26 -6.47 -7.60
C LEU A 85 -6.35 -5.80 -8.97
N PRO A 86 -7.51 -5.85 -9.64
CA PRO A 86 -7.64 -5.40 -11.02
C PRO A 86 -7.21 -3.96 -11.25
N ASN A 87 -7.46 -3.07 -10.28
CA ASN A 87 -7.12 -1.66 -10.37
C ASN A 87 -7.14 -0.94 -9.01
N ILE A 88 -6.83 0.36 -9.05
CA ILE A 88 -6.75 1.23 -7.87
C ILE A 88 -8.10 1.30 -7.12
N ALA A 89 -9.23 1.35 -7.84
CA ALA A 89 -10.55 1.36 -7.20
C ALA A 89 -10.79 0.09 -6.36
N GLN A 90 -10.30 -1.05 -6.83
CA GLN A 90 -10.38 -2.32 -6.10
C GLN A 90 -9.46 -2.34 -4.88
N VAL A 91 -8.26 -1.74 -4.96
CA VAL A 91 -7.40 -1.54 -3.78
C VAL A 91 -8.05 -0.62 -2.76
N ALA A 92 -8.75 0.43 -3.21
CA ALA A 92 -9.48 1.32 -2.32
C ALA A 92 -10.61 0.57 -1.58
N MET A 93 -11.33 -0.33 -2.26
CA MET A 93 -12.35 -1.19 -1.63
C MET A 93 -11.74 -2.23 -0.69
N PHE A 94 -10.62 -2.85 -1.07
CA PHE A 94 -9.86 -3.73 -0.20
C PHE A 94 -9.45 -3.03 1.10
N THR A 95 -8.96 -1.79 1.01
CA THR A 95 -8.58 -0.98 2.17
C THR A 95 -9.75 -0.77 3.13
N GLU A 96 -10.95 -0.51 2.59
CA GLU A 96 -12.17 -0.39 3.38
C GLU A 96 -12.57 -1.70 4.08
N LEU A 97 -12.37 -2.85 3.43
CA LEU A 97 -12.63 -4.16 4.04
C LEU A 97 -11.67 -4.42 5.21
N VAL A 98 -10.38 -4.18 5.02
CA VAL A 98 -9.38 -4.29 6.10
C VAL A 98 -9.74 -3.37 7.26
N ARG A 99 -10.08 -2.11 6.97
CA ARG A 99 -10.45 -1.12 7.98
C ARG A 99 -11.65 -1.58 8.80
N LYS A 100 -12.71 -2.09 8.17
CA LYS A 100 -13.92 -2.57 8.88
C LYS A 100 -13.66 -3.75 9.81
N LYS A 101 -12.61 -4.54 9.55
CA LYS A 101 -12.21 -5.69 10.38
C LYS A 101 -11.37 -5.31 11.60
N LEU A 102 -10.87 -4.07 11.67
CA LEU A 102 -10.09 -3.62 12.81
C LEU A 102 -10.97 -3.34 14.03
N PRO A 103 -10.40 -3.33 15.25
CA PRO A 103 -11.08 -2.76 16.40
C PRO A 103 -11.56 -1.33 16.09
N THR A 104 -12.77 -0.95 16.52
CA THR A 104 -13.38 0.36 16.23
C THR A 104 -12.44 1.53 16.49
N ALA A 105 -11.64 1.46 17.55
CA ALA A 105 -10.66 2.47 17.93
C ALA A 105 -9.53 2.68 16.91
N LEU A 106 -9.27 1.72 16.01
CA LEU A 106 -8.27 1.78 14.95
C LEU A 106 -8.84 2.06 13.56
N GLN A 107 -10.17 2.20 13.43
CA GLN A 107 -10.82 2.40 12.13
C GLN A 107 -10.78 3.85 11.62
N GLY A 108 -10.14 4.77 12.36
CA GLY A 108 -10.08 6.20 12.01
C GLY A 108 -9.34 6.45 10.69
N ASN A 109 -9.86 7.39 9.88
CA ASN A 109 -9.22 7.80 8.61
C ASN A 109 -7.78 8.32 8.80
N SER A 110 -7.47 8.85 9.99
CA SER A 110 -6.12 9.32 10.32
C SER A 110 -5.15 8.20 10.67
N ILE A 111 -5.62 6.94 10.75
CA ILE A 111 -4.83 5.76 11.12
C ILE A 111 -4.54 4.88 9.89
N ILE A 112 -5.54 4.70 9.03
CA ILE A 112 -5.42 4.02 7.73
C ILE A 112 -5.77 5.00 6.64
N ASP A 113 -4.75 5.44 5.90
CA ASP A 113 -4.98 6.27 4.71
C ASP A 113 -5.48 5.36 3.59
N ASN A 114 -6.66 5.66 3.05
CA ASN A 114 -7.12 5.06 1.81
C ASN A 114 -6.45 5.78 0.64
N ILE A 115 -5.13 5.59 0.54
CA ILE A 115 -4.27 6.28 -0.41
C ILE A 115 -4.70 6.01 -1.86
N ALA A 116 -5.26 4.83 -2.11
CA ALA A 116 -5.81 4.42 -3.40
C ALA A 116 -7.04 5.25 -3.82
N ASN A 117 -7.72 5.94 -2.91
CA ASN A 117 -8.85 6.80 -3.27
C ASN A 117 -8.42 8.05 -4.08
N LYS A 118 -7.11 8.34 -4.19
CA LYS A 118 -6.56 9.53 -4.87
C LYS A 118 -6.36 9.35 -6.38
N CYS A 119 -6.76 8.23 -6.98
CA CYS A 119 -6.53 7.84 -8.39
C CYS A 119 -5.06 7.72 -8.83
N SER A 120 -4.15 8.41 -8.16
CA SER A 120 -2.71 8.23 -8.23
C SER A 120 -2.09 8.53 -6.88
N PHE A 121 -0.96 7.90 -6.59
CA PHE A 121 -0.25 8.10 -5.33
C PHE A 121 1.21 7.65 -5.42
N SER A 122 2.02 8.13 -4.48
CA SER A 122 3.42 7.73 -4.35
C SER A 122 3.63 6.97 -3.05
N LEU A 123 4.34 5.85 -3.10
CA LEU A 123 4.76 5.10 -1.92
C LEU A 123 6.27 5.03 -1.84
N ARG A 124 6.79 5.28 -0.63
CA ARG A 124 8.23 5.20 -0.40
C ARG A 124 8.74 3.76 -0.50
N MET A 125 9.83 3.58 -1.24
CA MET A 125 10.48 2.29 -1.47
C MET A 125 11.13 1.73 -0.21
N LEU A 126 11.25 0.40 -0.15
CA LEU A 126 12.03 -0.28 0.89
C LEU A 126 13.48 0.24 0.90
N GLY A 127 14.08 0.37 2.09
CA GLY A 127 15.45 0.84 2.26
C GLY A 127 15.63 2.35 2.05
N SER A 128 14.61 3.05 1.56
CA SER A 128 14.70 4.49 1.33
C SER A 128 14.54 5.29 2.63
N PRO A 129 15.44 6.24 2.92
CA PRO A 129 15.30 7.12 4.06
C PRO A 129 14.16 8.13 3.84
N LYS A 130 13.54 8.60 4.93
CA LYS A 130 12.71 9.82 4.93
C LYS A 130 13.63 11.04 5.00
N TYR A 131 13.45 11.98 4.09
CA TYR A 131 14.11 13.28 4.15
C TYR A 131 13.32 14.24 5.05
N ASN A 132 14.01 14.91 5.96
CA ASN A 132 13.46 15.96 6.80
C ASN A 132 13.93 17.32 6.28
N GLU A 133 13.06 18.04 5.58
CA GLU A 133 13.38 19.36 5.02
C GLU A 133 13.77 20.39 6.09
N LYS A 134 13.23 20.26 7.31
CA LYS A 134 13.51 21.21 8.40
C LYS A 134 14.93 21.07 8.95
N THR A 135 15.43 19.84 9.04
CA THR A 135 16.77 19.57 9.56
C THR A 135 17.80 19.35 8.43
N GLY A 136 17.34 19.13 7.21
CA GLY A 136 18.18 18.74 6.07
C GLY A 136 18.68 17.30 6.14
N GLU A 137 18.13 16.47 7.02
CA GLU A 137 18.68 15.15 7.36
C GLU A 137 17.83 13.98 6.84
N HIS A 138 18.50 12.82 6.73
CA HIS A 138 17.85 11.53 6.46
C HIS A 138 17.73 10.75 7.76
N ILE A 139 16.52 10.70 8.29
CA ILE A 139 16.30 10.27 9.68
C ILE A 139 15.80 8.82 9.79
N HIS A 140 15.03 8.33 8.82
CA HIS A 140 14.38 7.04 8.99
C HIS A 140 14.32 6.15 7.76
N VAL A 141 14.98 5.00 7.84
CA VAL A 141 15.02 3.97 6.79
C VAL A 141 13.84 3.03 6.95
N LYS A 142 13.07 2.83 5.88
CA LYS A 142 12.00 1.82 5.82
C LYS A 142 12.62 0.42 5.77
N LYS A 143 12.35 -0.42 6.76
CA LYS A 143 12.97 -1.75 6.92
C LYS A 143 11.98 -2.87 6.65
N ALA A 144 12.47 -3.99 6.11
CA ALA A 144 11.67 -5.18 5.93
C ALA A 144 11.50 -5.91 7.27
N ILE A 145 10.28 -6.32 7.56
CA ILE A 145 9.94 -7.19 8.69
C ILE A 145 9.61 -8.59 8.20
N ARG A 146 8.84 -8.67 7.10
CA ARG A 146 8.51 -9.92 6.43
C ARG A 146 8.40 -9.68 4.91
N PRO A 147 8.94 -10.57 4.06
CA PRO A 147 10.02 -11.50 4.40
C PRO A 147 11.26 -10.70 4.85
N LYS A 148 12.03 -11.25 5.81
CA LYS A 148 13.24 -10.57 6.32
C LYS A 148 14.30 -10.41 5.24
N ASP A 149 14.46 -11.44 4.43
CA ASP A 149 15.41 -11.51 3.31
C ASP A 149 14.74 -11.15 1.97
N GLY A 150 13.62 -10.44 2.03
CA GLY A 150 12.89 -9.99 0.86
C GLY A 150 13.67 -9.00 0.01
N THR A 151 13.51 -9.11 -1.30
CA THR A 151 14.04 -8.14 -2.24
C THR A 151 13.16 -6.89 -2.28
N ILE A 152 13.67 -5.79 -2.84
CA ILE A 152 12.87 -4.58 -3.05
C ILE A 152 11.59 -4.84 -3.86
N PHE A 153 11.63 -5.82 -4.78
CA PHE A 153 10.50 -6.19 -5.64
C PHE A 153 9.35 -6.86 -4.88
N ASP A 154 9.63 -7.52 -3.76
CA ASP A 154 8.59 -8.12 -2.91
C ASP A 154 7.70 -7.03 -2.28
N PHE A 155 8.25 -5.82 -2.09
CA PHE A 155 7.59 -4.68 -1.47
C PHE A 155 7.08 -3.64 -2.48
N MET A 156 7.37 -3.81 -3.77
CA MET A 156 6.77 -2.98 -4.82
C MET A 156 5.30 -3.32 -4.99
N ILE A 157 4.51 -2.32 -5.34
CA ILE A 157 3.08 -2.44 -5.58
C ILE A 157 2.80 -2.86 -7.03
N ARG A 158 3.64 -2.43 -7.96
CA ARG A 158 3.68 -2.86 -9.37
C ARG A 158 5.11 -3.20 -9.78
N PRO A 159 5.67 -4.32 -9.31
CA PRO A 159 6.98 -4.74 -9.79
C PRO A 159 6.94 -5.10 -11.28
N PRO A 160 8.10 -5.03 -11.96
CA PRO A 160 8.21 -5.52 -13.34
C PRO A 160 7.92 -7.02 -13.39
N ASN A 161 7.20 -7.46 -14.42
CA ASN A 161 6.89 -8.87 -14.69
C ASN A 161 6.20 -9.59 -13.52
N ASP A 162 5.25 -8.93 -12.84
CA ASP A 162 4.48 -9.56 -11.78
C ASP A 162 3.51 -10.62 -12.34
N GLU A 163 3.83 -11.88 -12.14
CA GLU A 163 3.04 -13.03 -12.60
C GLU A 163 1.94 -13.45 -11.62
N SER A 164 1.83 -12.79 -10.46
CA SER A 164 0.80 -13.11 -9.46
C SER A 164 -0.62 -12.94 -10.01
N GLU A 165 -1.57 -13.73 -9.51
CA GLU A 165 -2.93 -13.77 -10.04
C GLU A 165 -3.67 -12.43 -9.84
N VAL A 166 -4.39 -11.98 -10.87
CA VAL A 166 -5.28 -10.82 -10.78
C VAL A 166 -6.69 -11.28 -10.40
N ILE A 167 -7.14 -10.90 -9.20
CA ILE A 167 -8.42 -11.36 -8.65
C ILE A 167 -9.58 -10.52 -9.19
N LYS A 168 -10.19 -10.96 -10.30
CA LYS A 168 -11.21 -10.18 -11.04
C LYS A 168 -12.63 -10.30 -10.48
N ASN A 169 -12.98 -11.42 -9.86
CA ASN A 169 -14.38 -11.81 -9.62
C ASN A 169 -14.74 -11.96 -8.13
N SER A 170 -14.01 -11.29 -7.22
CA SER A 170 -14.35 -11.37 -5.81
C SER A 170 -15.66 -10.60 -5.52
N PRO A 171 -16.70 -11.24 -4.95
CA PRO A 171 -17.97 -10.58 -4.64
C PRO A 171 -17.84 -9.54 -3.51
N LEU A 172 -16.74 -9.56 -2.76
CA LEU A 172 -16.44 -8.58 -1.70
C LEU A 172 -15.90 -7.26 -2.26
N LEU A 173 -15.43 -7.30 -3.51
CA LEU A 173 -14.77 -6.22 -4.22
C LEU A 173 -15.72 -5.57 -5.26
N VAL A 174 -17.03 -5.60 -5.03
CA VAL A 174 -17.97 -4.91 -5.92
C VAL A 174 -17.87 -3.40 -5.70
N VAL A 175 -17.34 -2.69 -6.69
CA VAL A 175 -17.28 -1.22 -6.69
C VAL A 175 -18.68 -0.67 -6.97
N PRO A 176 -19.26 0.13 -6.05
CA PRO A 176 -20.53 0.80 -6.33
C PRO A 176 -20.37 1.73 -7.54
N LYS A 177 -21.36 1.78 -8.43
CA LYS A 177 -21.33 2.56 -9.68
C LYS A 177 -20.89 4.02 -9.50
N ALA A 178 -21.25 4.65 -8.38
CA ALA A 178 -20.87 6.02 -8.04
C ALA A 178 -19.36 6.24 -7.77
N LYS A 179 -18.59 5.19 -7.45
CA LYS A 179 -17.13 5.26 -7.29
C LYS A 179 -16.37 5.03 -8.60
N MET A 180 -17.05 4.50 -9.63
CA MET A 180 -16.46 4.24 -10.94
C MET A 180 -16.18 5.54 -11.72
N GLU A 181 -16.84 6.64 -11.35
CA GLU A 181 -16.66 7.97 -11.95
C GLU A 181 -15.48 8.76 -11.35
N GLY A 182 -14.84 8.27 -10.28
CA GLY A 182 -13.85 9.02 -9.52
C GLY A 182 -12.48 9.16 -10.18
N CYS A 183 -12.11 8.22 -11.05
CA CYS A 183 -10.85 8.23 -11.78
C CYS A 183 -11.15 8.17 -13.28
N PRO A 184 -11.04 9.28 -14.04
CA PRO A 184 -11.18 9.20 -15.48
C PRO A 184 -10.07 8.30 -16.02
N SER A 185 -10.46 7.25 -16.74
CA SER A 185 -9.51 6.48 -17.55
C SER A 185 -8.91 7.43 -18.57
N THR A 186 -7.70 7.92 -18.36
CA THR A 186 -6.95 8.56 -19.43
C THR A 186 -6.64 7.46 -20.42
N ASN A 187 -7.52 7.31 -21.41
CA ASN A 187 -7.22 6.55 -22.60
C ASN A 187 -6.09 7.31 -23.29
N ASN A 188 -4.86 6.88 -23.03
CA ASN A 188 -3.68 7.46 -23.62
C ASN A 188 -3.76 7.18 -25.13
N VAL A 189 -4.27 8.15 -25.90
CA VAL A 189 -4.05 8.19 -27.34
C VAL A 189 -2.55 8.43 -27.50
N THR A 190 -1.81 7.39 -27.82
CA THR A 190 -0.40 7.47 -28.18
C THR A 190 -0.29 8.28 -29.47
N THR A 191 0.05 9.57 -29.38
CA THR A 191 0.65 10.27 -30.51
C THR A 191 2.12 9.89 -30.53
N ASP A 192 2.50 9.07 -31.51
CA ASP A 192 3.88 8.76 -31.84
C ASP A 192 4.66 10.07 -32.03
N ALA A 193 5.61 10.34 -31.14
CA ALA A 193 6.62 11.37 -31.34
C ALA A 193 7.92 10.66 -31.73
N GLU A 194 8.27 10.73 -33.02
CA GLU A 194 9.56 10.31 -33.55
C GLU A 194 10.70 11.07 -32.84
N PHE A 195 11.62 10.34 -32.21
CA PHE A 195 12.86 10.90 -31.68
C PHE A 195 13.91 10.97 -32.79
N GLU A 196 14.19 12.18 -33.28
CA GLU A 196 15.25 12.43 -34.26
C GLU A 196 16.63 12.43 -33.58
N LEU A 197 17.37 11.33 -33.73
CA LEU A 197 18.71 11.14 -33.18
C LEU A 197 19.75 12.01 -33.92
N HIS A 198 20.14 13.14 -33.35
CA HIS A 198 21.26 13.92 -33.86
C HIS A 198 22.60 13.31 -33.43
N ARG A 199 23.25 12.62 -34.37
CA ARG A 199 24.64 12.16 -34.28
C ARG A 199 25.56 13.39 -34.36
N ARG A 200 26.35 13.66 -33.31
CA ARG A 200 27.46 14.62 -33.41
C ARG A 200 28.69 13.91 -33.97
N VAL A 201 29.28 14.52 -35.00
CA VAL A 201 30.53 14.13 -35.69
C VAL A 201 31.72 14.34 -34.76
#